data_AF-A0A958MS62-F1
#
_entry.id   AF-A0A958MS62-F1
#
_cell.length_a   1.000
_cell.length_b   1.000
_cell.length_c   1.000
_cell.angle_alpha   90.00
_cell.angle_beta   90.00
_cell.angle_gamma   90.00
#
_symmetry.space_group_name_H-M   'P 1'
#
loop_
_entity.id
_entity.type
_entity.pdbx_description
1 polymer ?
#
loop_
_entity_poly.entity_id
_entity_poly.type
_entity_poly.pdbx_seq_one_letter_code
_entity_poly.pdbx_strand_id
1 'polypeptide(L)'
;MAKSKTARKKKTPYKPVDRVEVFIWDIYAGAVALDPKSGFYVFAWDKEFAQRGYELAPLHMPLNEEEEIFVFTGLPIETYKRLPAMLADALPDDFGNALINRYMAEHGINSSQITPLDRLAYMGKRAMGALEFRPNRGPRTQKPSALEMEKLVTTAREVVRGYADTDEHTEAALRSIIEVGTSANGARAKAVISWNPTTDEIRSGQVPAESGFEHWLLKFDGVGEDFELGSSQNYGRIEFAYSLMAKEAKIEIPECRLFEENGRAHFMTRRFDRAGNGTKHHMQSLCAINHIDFKKKSTNSYEQLFMTIRELNLDRENEVEAFRRMVFNVMAMNCDDHSKNFSFLLQRGKKWRLTPA
;
A
#
# COMPACT_ATOMS: atom_id res chain seq x y z
N MET A 1 -23.77 -10.97 49.29
CA MET A 1 -23.52 -10.54 47.89
C MET A 1 -22.12 -9.97 47.77
N ALA A 2 -21.15 -10.77 47.32
CA ALA A 2 -19.78 -10.31 47.11
C ALA A 2 -19.64 -9.67 45.73
N LYS A 3 -19.38 -8.36 45.69
CA LYS A 3 -19.06 -7.63 44.44
C LYS A 3 -17.67 -8.08 43.96
N SER A 4 -17.65 -8.82 42.86
CA SER A 4 -16.45 -9.11 42.08
C SER A 4 -15.82 -7.79 41.61
N LYS A 5 -14.65 -7.45 42.17
CA LYS A 5 -13.79 -6.38 41.65
C LYS A 5 -13.07 -6.93 40.42
N THR A 6 -13.55 -6.58 39.23
CA THR A 6 -12.79 -6.75 37.98
C THR A 6 -11.54 -5.91 38.07
N ALA A 7 -10.38 -6.56 38.23
CA ALA A 7 -9.08 -5.91 38.22
C ALA A 7 -8.86 -5.27 36.83
N ARG A 8 -8.81 -3.93 36.78
CA ARG A 8 -8.32 -3.18 35.63
C ARG A 8 -6.88 -3.63 35.36
N LYS A 9 -6.65 -4.41 34.29
CA LYS A 9 -5.30 -4.71 33.79
C LYS A 9 -4.56 -3.37 33.62
N LYS A 10 -3.45 -3.18 34.34
CA LYS A 10 -2.53 -2.06 34.11
C LYS A 10 -2.07 -2.13 32.65
N LYS A 11 -2.48 -1.16 31.82
CA LYS A 11 -1.97 -1.04 30.45
C LYS A 11 -0.47 -0.71 30.54
N THR A 12 0.38 -1.57 29.99
CA THR A 12 1.82 -1.30 29.84
C THR A 12 1.99 0.00 29.05
N PRO A 13 2.87 0.92 29.46
CA PRO A 13 3.11 2.15 28.69
C PRO A 13 3.58 1.81 27.28
N TYR A 14 3.04 2.52 26.29
CA TYR A 14 3.42 2.36 24.89
C TYR A 14 4.91 2.67 24.71
N LYS A 15 5.62 1.76 24.05
CA LYS A 15 7.02 1.94 23.65
C LYS A 15 7.10 1.95 22.12
N PRO A 16 7.58 3.04 21.49
CA PRO A 16 7.80 3.09 20.05
C PRO A 16 8.68 1.94 19.56
N VAL A 17 8.50 1.53 18.31
CA VAL A 17 9.41 0.56 17.69
C VAL A 17 10.79 1.19 17.50
N ASP A 18 11.82 0.54 18.02
CA ASP A 18 13.22 0.94 17.91
C ASP A 18 13.91 0.32 16.68
N ARG A 19 13.48 -0.89 16.28
CA ARG A 19 13.98 -1.62 15.12
C ARG A 19 12.87 -2.38 14.40
N VAL A 20 12.90 -2.37 13.08
CA VAL A 20 12.06 -3.23 12.24
C VAL A 20 12.94 -4.16 11.41
N GLU A 21 12.64 -5.46 11.49
CA GLU A 21 13.21 -6.48 10.61
C GLU A 21 12.37 -6.58 9.34
N VAL A 22 13.03 -6.60 8.19
CA VAL A 22 12.42 -6.67 6.87
C VAL A 22 12.59 -8.08 6.32
N PHE A 23 11.48 -8.65 5.87
CA PHE A 23 11.42 -9.98 5.27
C PHE A 23 10.86 -9.89 3.86
N ILE A 24 11.23 -10.84 3.01
CA ILE A 24 10.62 -11.05 1.70
C ILE A 24 10.58 -12.54 1.39
N TRP A 25 9.42 -13.05 0.95
CA TRP A 25 9.23 -14.48 0.68
C TRP A 25 9.65 -15.39 1.86
N ASP A 26 9.32 -14.96 3.08
CA ASP A 26 9.71 -15.59 4.36
C ASP A 26 11.23 -15.66 4.64
N ILE A 27 12.05 -14.96 3.84
CA ILE A 27 13.50 -14.82 4.03
C ILE A 27 13.78 -13.49 4.75
N TYR A 28 14.61 -13.52 5.78
CA TYR A 28 15.10 -12.30 6.43
C TYR A 28 16.00 -11.54 5.46
N ALA A 29 15.66 -10.29 5.15
CA ALA A 29 16.38 -9.46 4.19
C ALA A 29 17.34 -8.48 4.87
N GLY A 30 16.98 -7.97 6.05
CA GLY A 30 17.78 -6.98 6.76
C GLY A 30 16.96 -6.26 7.83
N ALA A 31 17.51 -5.18 8.38
CA ALA A 31 16.82 -4.41 9.41
C ALA A 31 16.98 -2.90 9.21
N VAL A 32 15.95 -2.17 9.64
CA VAL A 32 15.94 -0.70 9.71
C VAL A 32 15.82 -0.24 11.16
N ALA A 33 16.61 0.77 11.52
CA ALA A 33 16.59 1.42 12.83
C ALA A 33 16.85 2.92 12.69
N LEU A 34 16.48 3.70 13.70
CA LEU A 34 16.80 5.13 13.72
C LEU A 34 18.27 5.33 14.12
N ASP A 35 19.07 6.01 13.29
CA ASP A 35 20.37 6.50 13.73
C ASP A 35 20.19 7.81 14.53
N PRO A 36 20.55 7.85 15.82
CA PRO A 36 20.40 9.04 16.65
C PRO A 36 21.30 10.20 16.22
N LYS A 37 22.39 9.95 15.47
CA LYS A 37 23.32 11.00 15.04
C LYS A 37 22.78 11.79 13.86
N SER A 38 22.45 11.12 12.77
CA SER A 38 21.85 11.75 11.60
C SER A 38 20.40 12.15 11.84
N GLY A 39 19.71 11.42 12.72
CA GLY A 39 18.26 11.47 12.76
C GLY A 39 17.67 10.95 11.46
N PHE A 40 18.25 9.98 10.78
CA PHE A 40 17.60 9.29 9.67
C PHE A 40 17.54 7.80 9.96
N TYR A 41 16.60 7.12 9.31
CA TYR A 41 16.55 5.67 9.42
C TYR A 41 17.61 5.06 8.53
N VAL A 42 18.37 4.15 9.11
CA VAL A 42 19.44 3.42 8.46
C VAL A 42 19.00 1.98 8.22
N PHE A 43 19.35 1.44 7.06
CA PHE A 43 19.06 0.05 6.73
C PHE A 43 20.35 -0.70 6.39
N ALA A 44 20.45 -1.95 6.84
CA ALA A 44 21.53 -2.85 6.47
C ALA A 44 20.95 -4.16 5.95
N TRP A 45 21.52 -4.67 4.85
CA TRP A 45 21.22 -5.99 4.34
C TRP A 45 21.75 -7.06 5.28
N ASP A 46 21.06 -8.20 5.33
CA ASP A 46 21.59 -9.41 5.92
C ASP A 46 22.61 -10.08 4.98
N LYS A 47 23.71 -10.60 5.53
CA LYS A 47 24.77 -11.24 4.75
C LYS A 47 24.28 -12.47 3.99
N GLU A 48 23.48 -13.33 4.62
CA GLU A 48 22.94 -14.52 3.96
C GLU A 48 21.90 -14.13 2.89
N PHE A 49 21.20 -13.01 3.08
CA PHE A 49 20.32 -12.47 2.05
C PHE A 49 21.09 -11.94 0.84
N ALA A 50 22.14 -11.15 1.05
CA ALA A 50 22.95 -10.58 -0.02
C ALA A 50 23.54 -11.67 -0.93
N GLN A 51 23.99 -12.79 -0.35
CA GLN A 51 24.50 -13.95 -1.08
C GLN A 51 23.45 -14.64 -1.98
N ARG A 52 22.15 -14.44 -1.73
CA ARG A 52 21.08 -14.99 -2.58
C ARG A 52 20.87 -14.19 -3.87
N GLY A 53 21.40 -12.96 -3.95
CA GLY A 53 21.35 -12.13 -5.17
C GLY A 53 19.97 -11.59 -5.53
N TYR A 54 19.04 -11.48 -4.56
CA TYR A 54 17.74 -10.86 -4.80
C TYR A 54 17.82 -9.34 -4.71
N GLU A 55 18.15 -8.68 -5.82
CA GLU A 55 18.26 -7.22 -5.93
C GLU A 55 16.91 -6.51 -5.75
N LEU A 56 16.57 -6.18 -4.50
CA LEU A 56 15.28 -5.57 -4.17
C LEU A 56 15.21 -4.07 -4.48
N ALA A 57 16.36 -3.37 -4.52
CA ALA A 57 16.49 -1.94 -4.75
C ALA A 57 17.81 -1.61 -5.48
N PRO A 58 18.04 -2.17 -6.68
CA PRO A 58 19.37 -2.24 -7.33
C PRO A 58 20.02 -0.88 -7.63
N LEU A 59 19.24 0.18 -7.79
CA LEU A 59 19.76 1.49 -8.21
C LEU A 59 20.38 2.30 -7.06
N HIS A 60 19.85 2.16 -5.84
CA HIS A 60 20.26 2.98 -4.69
C HIS A 60 20.71 2.16 -3.48
N MET A 61 20.36 0.88 -3.43
CA MET A 61 20.75 -0.04 -2.36
C MET A 61 21.16 -1.41 -2.94
N PRO A 62 22.17 -1.45 -3.84
CA PRO A 62 22.64 -2.69 -4.44
C PRO A 62 23.09 -3.68 -3.35
N LEU A 63 22.94 -4.98 -3.61
CA LEU A 63 23.49 -5.98 -2.70
C LEU A 63 25.01 -5.96 -2.74
N ASN A 64 25.62 -5.92 -1.57
CA ASN A 64 27.07 -6.04 -1.38
C ASN A 64 27.34 -7.10 -0.30
N GLU A 65 28.53 -7.71 -0.36
CA GLU A 65 28.96 -8.68 0.66
C GLU A 65 29.51 -7.98 1.92
N GLU A 66 29.83 -6.69 1.81
CA GLU A 66 30.24 -5.84 2.93
C GLU A 66 29.01 -5.36 3.71
N GLU A 67 29.12 -5.19 5.04
CA GLU A 67 28.01 -4.68 5.87
C GLU A 67 27.81 -3.16 5.65
N GLU A 68 27.45 -2.75 4.43
CA GLU A 68 27.16 -1.36 4.14
C GLU A 68 25.85 -0.92 4.80
N ILE A 69 25.88 0.27 5.39
CA ILE A 69 24.73 0.90 6.02
C ILE A 69 24.18 1.96 5.07
N PHE A 70 22.96 1.76 4.60
CA PHE A 70 22.28 2.68 3.70
C PHE A 70 21.54 3.76 4.51
N VAL A 71 21.87 5.02 4.23
CA VAL A 71 21.23 6.20 4.82
C VAL A 71 21.05 7.29 3.75
N PHE A 72 19.89 7.92 3.73
CA PHE A 72 19.54 8.88 2.68
C PHE A 72 19.08 10.22 3.27
N THR A 73 20.04 11.02 3.75
CA THR A 73 19.77 12.32 4.38
C THR A 73 19.32 13.40 3.39
N GLY A 74 19.61 13.23 2.09
CA GLY A 74 19.19 14.14 1.03
C GLY A 74 17.77 13.93 0.51
N LEU A 75 17.08 12.86 0.94
CA LEU A 75 15.72 12.59 0.48
C LEU A 75 14.69 13.50 1.17
N PRO A 76 13.70 14.05 0.43
CA PRO A 76 12.63 14.85 1.01
C PRO A 76 11.88 14.15 2.14
N ILE A 77 11.94 14.73 3.34
CA ILE A 77 11.30 14.18 4.55
C ILE A 77 9.80 13.99 4.35
N GLU A 78 9.14 14.89 3.62
CA GLU A 78 7.70 14.82 3.41
C GLU A 78 7.23 13.62 2.60
N THR A 79 8.09 13.08 1.75
CA THR A 79 7.78 11.94 0.88
C THR A 79 8.30 10.66 1.47
N TYR A 80 9.56 10.65 1.93
CA TYR A 80 10.25 9.44 2.35
C TYR A 80 10.23 9.22 3.87
N LYS A 81 9.76 10.20 4.65
CA LYS A 81 9.61 10.10 6.11
C LYS A 81 10.92 9.67 6.81
N ARG A 82 12.06 10.14 6.28
CA ARG A 82 13.44 9.82 6.73
C ARG A 82 13.85 8.36 6.53
N LEU A 83 13.04 7.54 5.86
CA LEU A 83 13.35 6.14 5.51
C LEU A 83 14.08 6.06 4.17
N PRO A 84 14.85 4.97 3.95
CA PRO A 84 15.18 4.52 2.61
C PRO A 84 13.93 4.38 1.75
N ALA A 85 14.01 4.79 0.49
CA ALA A 85 12.83 4.96 -0.35
C ALA A 85 12.04 3.66 -0.58
N MET A 86 12.73 2.53 -0.73
CA MET A 86 12.12 1.19 -0.81
C MET A 86 11.17 0.91 0.36
N LEU A 87 11.55 1.31 1.58
CA LEU A 87 10.74 1.09 2.78
C LEU A 87 9.64 2.14 2.93
N ALA A 88 9.92 3.38 2.54
CA ALA A 88 8.91 4.44 2.50
C ALA A 88 7.75 4.10 1.56
N ASP A 89 8.02 3.41 0.44
CA ASP A 89 7.01 3.02 -0.55
C ASP A 89 6.02 1.96 -0.02
N ALA A 90 6.42 1.23 1.03
CA ALA A 90 5.56 0.27 1.72
C ALA A 90 4.67 0.93 2.79
N LEU A 91 4.88 2.21 3.10
CA LEU A 91 4.01 2.95 4.01
C LEU A 91 2.65 3.21 3.36
N PRO A 92 1.58 3.26 4.17
CA PRO A 92 0.26 3.64 3.66
C PRO A 92 0.23 5.05 3.09
N ASP A 93 -0.75 5.26 2.23
CA ASP A 93 -1.21 6.58 1.79
C ASP A 93 -1.89 7.38 2.92
N ASP A 94 -2.40 8.57 2.58
CA ASP A 94 -3.02 9.47 3.56
C ASP A 94 -4.24 8.83 4.24
N PHE A 95 -5.09 8.14 3.47
CA PHE A 95 -6.26 7.42 4.01
C PHE A 95 -5.84 6.32 4.97
N GLY A 96 -4.87 5.48 4.60
CA GLY A 96 -4.36 4.43 5.46
C GLY A 96 -3.60 4.96 6.67
N ASN A 97 -2.93 6.11 6.55
CA ASN A 97 -2.31 6.77 7.69
C ASN A 97 -3.34 7.28 8.70
N ALA A 98 -4.48 7.80 8.23
CA ALA A 98 -5.60 8.18 9.09
C ALA A 98 -6.16 6.96 9.85
N LEU A 99 -6.32 5.83 9.15
CA LEU A 99 -6.77 4.57 9.76
C LEU A 99 -5.80 4.06 10.83
N ILE A 100 -4.49 4.11 10.58
CA ILE A 100 -3.47 3.76 11.57
C ILE A 100 -3.55 4.68 12.78
N ASN A 101 -3.66 5.99 12.55
CA ASN A 101 -3.74 6.96 13.64
C ASN A 101 -4.94 6.66 14.54
N ARG A 102 -6.08 6.32 13.95
CA ARG A 102 -7.28 5.92 14.69
C ARG A 102 -7.07 4.64 15.49
N TYR A 103 -6.58 3.58 14.85
CA TYR A 103 -6.28 2.31 15.54
C TYR A 103 -5.33 2.51 16.73
N MET A 104 -4.28 3.31 16.54
CA MET A 104 -3.33 3.61 17.61
C MET A 104 -3.96 4.46 18.73
N ALA A 105 -4.86 5.39 18.38
CA ALA A 105 -5.60 6.20 19.35
C ALA A 105 -6.54 5.36 20.23
N GLU A 106 -7.20 4.33 19.70
CA GLU A 106 -8.00 3.35 20.48
C GLU A 106 -7.15 2.60 21.52
N HIS A 107 -5.86 2.43 21.22
CA HIS A 107 -4.88 1.87 22.14
C HIS A 107 -4.27 2.90 23.11
N GLY A 108 -4.70 4.17 23.03
CA GLY A 108 -4.26 5.27 23.88
C GLY A 108 -2.95 5.92 23.42
N ILE A 109 -2.59 5.79 22.15
CA ILE A 109 -1.35 6.34 21.57
C ILE A 109 -1.69 7.59 20.77
N ASN A 110 -1.05 8.72 21.08
CA ASN A 110 -1.25 9.97 20.33
C ASN A 110 -0.54 9.89 18.97
N SER A 111 -1.11 10.49 17.93
CA SER A 111 -0.55 10.50 16.57
C SER A 111 0.87 11.06 16.49
N SER A 112 1.21 12.02 17.35
CA SER A 112 2.57 12.60 17.45
C SER A 112 3.64 11.59 17.91
N GLN A 113 3.23 10.49 18.56
CA GLN A 113 4.13 9.45 19.06
C GLN A 113 4.37 8.33 18.05
N ILE A 114 3.59 8.28 16.96
CA ILE A 114 3.64 7.20 15.97
C ILE A 114 4.78 7.46 14.99
N THR A 115 5.82 6.63 15.05
CA THR A 115 6.97 6.75 14.15
C THR A 115 6.76 6.02 12.82
N PRO A 116 7.56 6.31 11.78
CA PRO A 116 7.60 5.49 10.56
C PRO A 116 7.85 3.98 10.84
N LEU A 117 8.65 3.63 11.84
CA LEU A 117 8.85 2.23 12.23
C LEU A 117 7.59 1.60 12.84
N ASP A 118 6.81 2.36 13.63
CA ASP A 118 5.52 1.89 14.13
C ASP A 118 4.53 1.64 12.99
N ARG A 119 4.58 2.45 11.93
CA ARG A 119 3.74 2.23 10.73
C ARG A 119 4.16 0.98 9.97
N LEU A 120 5.47 0.76 9.75
CA LEU A 120 5.97 -0.49 9.14
C LEU A 120 5.57 -1.72 9.98
N ALA A 121 5.76 -1.65 11.31
CA ALA A 121 5.35 -2.70 12.23
C ALA A 121 3.83 -2.94 12.25
N TYR A 122 3.03 -1.88 12.09
CA TYR A 122 1.59 -2.01 11.89
C TYR A 122 1.28 -2.74 10.58
N MET A 123 1.94 -2.36 9.47
CA MET A 123 1.72 -3.02 8.18
C MET A 123 2.02 -4.52 8.26
N GLY A 124 3.10 -4.91 8.94
CA GLY A 124 3.44 -6.31 9.16
C GLY A 124 3.50 -7.06 7.82
N LYS A 125 2.58 -8.00 7.59
CA LYS A 125 2.49 -8.79 6.34
C LYS A 125 1.62 -8.18 5.24
N ARG A 126 1.06 -6.99 5.47
CA ARG A 126 -0.08 -6.45 4.70
C ARG A 126 0.29 -5.40 3.67
N ALA A 127 1.55 -4.98 3.62
CA ALA A 127 2.05 -4.01 2.65
C ALA A 127 1.80 -4.45 1.20
N MET A 128 1.80 -3.49 0.28
CA MET A 128 1.88 -3.77 -1.15
C MET A 128 3.22 -4.39 -1.48
N GLY A 129 3.26 -5.17 -2.55
CA GLY A 129 4.41 -5.98 -2.90
C GLY A 129 4.59 -7.18 -1.97
N ALA A 130 5.85 -7.58 -1.78
CA ALA A 130 6.23 -8.78 -1.05
C ALA A 130 6.99 -8.53 0.25
N LEU A 131 7.27 -7.27 0.59
CA LEU A 131 7.93 -6.92 1.84
C LEU A 131 7.01 -7.18 3.03
N GLU A 132 7.56 -7.78 4.08
CA GLU A 132 6.91 -8.00 5.37
C GLU A 132 7.79 -7.45 6.49
N PHE A 133 7.16 -6.96 7.55
CA PHE A 133 7.83 -6.25 8.64
C PHE A 133 7.61 -6.93 9.98
N ARG A 134 8.64 -7.00 10.82
CA ARG A 134 8.57 -7.48 12.20
C ARG A 134 9.19 -6.45 13.16
N PRO A 135 8.64 -6.24 14.37
CA PRO A 135 7.53 -6.97 14.98
C PRO A 135 6.18 -6.63 14.33
N ASN A 136 5.26 -7.60 14.30
CA ASN A 136 3.89 -7.34 13.85
C ASN A 136 3.07 -6.72 14.98
N ARG A 137 2.77 -5.43 14.87
CA ARG A 137 1.94 -4.65 15.80
C ARG A 137 0.56 -4.31 15.24
N GLY A 138 0.26 -4.76 14.02
CA GLY A 138 -1.05 -4.60 13.42
C GLY A 138 -2.13 -5.41 14.14
N PRO A 139 -3.41 -5.17 13.83
CA PRO A 139 -4.51 -6.02 14.25
C PRO A 139 -4.21 -7.49 13.94
N ARG A 140 -4.56 -8.39 14.87
CA ARG A 140 -4.50 -9.83 14.61
C ARG A 140 -5.44 -10.16 13.47
N THR A 141 -4.95 -10.90 12.48
CA THR A 141 -5.77 -11.46 11.41
C THR A 141 -6.85 -12.35 12.01
N GLN A 142 -8.09 -11.90 11.97
CA GLN A 142 -9.25 -12.73 12.27
C GLN A 142 -9.57 -13.63 11.06
N LYS A 143 -10.39 -14.67 11.28
CA LYS A 143 -10.87 -15.50 10.17
C LYS A 143 -11.54 -14.63 9.11
N PRO A 144 -11.45 -14.98 7.82
CA PRO A 144 -12.16 -14.26 6.77
C PRO A 144 -13.66 -14.24 7.10
N SER A 145 -14.20 -13.08 7.46
CA SER A 145 -15.65 -12.87 7.56
C SER A 145 -16.13 -12.18 6.29
N ALA A 146 -17.33 -12.53 5.85
CA ALA A 146 -18.00 -11.77 4.81
C ALA A 146 -18.12 -10.30 5.24
N LEU A 147 -17.76 -9.39 4.35
CA LEU A 147 -17.83 -7.96 4.57
C LEU A 147 -19.06 -7.40 3.88
N GLU A 148 -19.85 -6.62 4.61
CA GLU A 148 -20.95 -5.86 4.03
C GLU A 148 -20.42 -4.54 3.45
N MET A 149 -20.61 -4.33 2.15
CA MET A 149 -20.09 -3.18 1.42
C MET A 149 -20.61 -1.84 1.94
N GLU A 150 -21.89 -1.77 2.31
CA GLU A 150 -22.50 -0.58 2.89
C GLU A 150 -21.78 -0.13 4.18
N LYS A 151 -21.40 -1.08 5.04
CA LYS A 151 -20.62 -0.81 6.26
C LYS A 151 -19.23 -0.27 5.93
N LEU A 152 -18.57 -0.84 4.91
CA LEU A 152 -17.26 -0.36 4.45
C LEU A 152 -17.32 1.07 3.89
N VAL A 153 -18.32 1.39 3.06
CA VAL A 153 -18.47 2.74 2.49
C VAL A 153 -18.75 3.76 3.59
N THR A 154 -19.66 3.44 4.52
CA THR A 154 -20.02 4.32 5.64
C THR A 154 -18.80 4.63 6.50
N THR A 155 -18.05 3.61 6.88
CA THR A 155 -16.83 3.77 7.70
C THR A 155 -15.75 4.55 6.97
N ALA A 156 -15.57 4.35 5.66
CA ALA A 156 -14.54 5.05 4.89
C ALA A 156 -14.79 6.56 4.88
N ARG A 157 -16.06 6.98 4.88
CA ARG A 157 -16.45 8.39 5.01
C ARG A 157 -16.15 8.96 6.38
N GLU A 158 -16.48 8.25 7.45
CA GLU A 158 -16.21 8.71 8.82
C GLU A 158 -14.71 9.01 9.01
N VAL A 159 -13.85 8.11 8.50
CA VAL A 159 -12.39 8.30 8.53
C VAL A 159 -11.95 9.53 7.73
N VAL A 160 -12.49 9.72 6.51
CA VAL A 160 -12.13 10.86 5.65
C VAL A 160 -12.60 12.20 6.23
N ARG A 161 -13.78 12.24 6.85
CA ARG A 161 -14.36 13.50 7.36
C ARG A 161 -13.79 13.94 8.71
N GLY A 162 -13.08 13.08 9.43
CA GLY A 162 -12.53 13.41 10.74
C GLY A 162 -13.58 13.67 11.82
N TYR A 163 -14.86 13.37 11.58
CA TYR A 163 -15.92 13.44 12.60
C TYR A 163 -15.82 12.20 13.48
N ALA A 164 -15.27 12.41 14.67
CA ALA A 164 -15.27 11.45 15.76
C ALA A 164 -16.35 11.87 16.75
N ASP A 165 -17.54 11.29 16.64
CA ASP A 165 -18.39 11.11 17.81
C ASP A 165 -18.33 9.64 18.25
N THR A 166 -18.34 9.47 19.57
CA THR A 166 -17.98 8.24 20.30
C THR A 166 -19.13 7.23 20.37
N ASP A 167 -19.69 6.83 19.24
CA ASP A 167 -20.71 5.78 19.23
C ASP A 167 -20.09 4.38 19.08
N GLU A 168 -20.60 3.42 19.85
CA GLU A 168 -20.21 2.00 19.79
C GLU A 168 -20.44 1.38 18.40
N HIS A 169 -21.37 1.94 17.61
CA HIS A 169 -21.64 1.47 16.25
C HIS A 169 -20.51 1.82 15.28
N THR A 170 -19.87 2.98 15.46
CA THR A 170 -18.69 3.46 14.71
C THR A 170 -17.48 2.57 15.02
N GLU A 171 -17.28 2.15 16.26
CA GLU A 171 -16.18 1.25 16.66
C GLU A 171 -16.24 -0.13 15.96
N ALA A 172 -17.43 -0.71 15.78
CA ALA A 172 -17.59 -1.99 15.11
C ALA A 172 -17.32 -1.89 13.59
N ALA A 173 -17.76 -0.81 12.96
CA ALA A 173 -17.58 -0.57 11.53
C ALA A 173 -16.12 -0.19 11.19
N LEU A 174 -15.48 0.61 12.06
CA LEU A 174 -14.05 0.91 12.04
C LEU A 174 -13.18 -0.34 12.09
N ARG A 175 -13.52 -1.30 12.97
CA ARG A 175 -12.83 -2.60 13.01
C ARG A 175 -12.92 -3.32 11.68
N SER A 176 -14.05 -3.28 10.98
CA SER A 176 -14.19 -3.90 9.66
C SER A 176 -13.25 -3.27 8.63
N ILE A 177 -13.09 -1.94 8.54
CA ILE A 177 -12.09 -1.33 7.63
C ILE A 177 -10.66 -1.63 8.05
N ILE A 178 -10.36 -1.55 9.35
CA ILE A 178 -9.05 -1.91 9.91
C ILE A 178 -8.70 -3.37 9.54
N GLU A 179 -9.70 -4.25 9.53
CA GLU A 179 -9.61 -5.65 9.10
C GLU A 179 -9.46 -5.81 7.59
N VAL A 180 -10.07 -4.95 6.75
CA VAL A 180 -9.86 -5.00 5.30
C VAL A 180 -8.47 -4.51 4.89
N GLY A 181 -7.94 -3.52 5.61
CA GLY A 181 -6.59 -3.04 5.42
C GLY A 181 -6.43 -2.14 4.21
N THR A 182 -5.81 -1.02 4.49
CA THR A 182 -5.33 -0.08 3.49
C THR A 182 -3.84 -0.33 3.32
N SER A 183 -3.44 -0.93 2.20
CA SER A 183 -2.02 -0.96 1.83
C SER A 183 -1.70 -0.27 0.52
N ALA A 184 -2.69 0.22 -0.22
CA ALA A 184 -2.46 0.77 -1.54
C ALA A 184 -2.15 2.29 -1.54
N ASN A 185 -1.28 2.73 -2.46
CA ASN A 185 -0.83 4.12 -2.61
C ASN A 185 -1.89 5.02 -3.28
N GLY A 186 -2.00 6.31 -2.89
CA GLY A 186 -2.85 7.35 -3.54
C GLY A 186 -3.87 8.07 -2.63
N ALA A 187 -4.51 9.16 -3.07
CA ALA A 187 -5.33 10.02 -2.19
C ALA A 187 -6.77 9.54 -1.88
N ARG A 188 -7.34 8.61 -2.68
CA ARG A 188 -8.73 8.15 -2.55
C ARG A 188 -8.87 7.04 -1.52
N ALA A 189 -10.02 6.97 -0.84
CA ALA A 189 -10.35 5.85 0.03
C ALA A 189 -10.37 4.54 -0.75
N LYS A 190 -9.67 3.53 -0.25
CA LYS A 190 -9.52 2.23 -0.90
C LYS A 190 -9.34 1.11 0.11
N ALA A 191 -9.55 -0.11 -0.34
CA ALA A 191 -9.46 -1.30 0.48
C ALA A 191 -8.88 -2.47 -0.31
N VAL A 192 -8.07 -3.29 0.36
CA VAL A 192 -7.59 -4.55 -0.20
C VAL A 192 -8.55 -5.66 0.17
N ILE A 193 -9.22 -6.23 -0.83
CA ILE A 193 -10.25 -7.26 -0.62
C ILE A 193 -9.87 -8.60 -1.27
N SER A 194 -10.50 -9.65 -0.77
CA SER A 194 -10.59 -10.94 -1.44
C SER A 194 -12.02 -11.09 -1.96
N TRP A 195 -12.19 -11.27 -3.27
CA TRP A 195 -13.51 -11.37 -3.91
C TRP A 195 -13.67 -12.71 -4.61
N ASN A 196 -14.84 -13.34 -4.45
CA ASN A 196 -15.18 -14.57 -5.16
C ASN A 196 -16.11 -14.25 -6.35
N PRO A 197 -15.66 -14.42 -7.60
CA PRO A 197 -16.45 -14.08 -8.79
C PRO A 197 -17.70 -14.96 -8.99
N THR A 198 -17.82 -16.09 -8.29
CA THR A 198 -18.95 -17.02 -8.43
C THR A 198 -20.07 -16.71 -7.44
N THR A 199 -19.71 -16.33 -6.21
CA THR A 199 -20.68 -16.05 -5.13
C THR A 199 -20.89 -14.57 -4.87
N ASP A 200 -20.08 -13.72 -5.50
CA ASP A 200 -19.99 -12.27 -5.25
C ASP A 200 -19.60 -11.91 -3.80
N GLU A 201 -19.06 -12.87 -3.06
CA GLU A 201 -18.67 -12.69 -1.67
C GLU A 201 -17.38 -11.86 -1.55
N ILE A 202 -17.39 -10.85 -0.68
CA ILE A 202 -16.24 -10.00 -0.37
C ILE A 202 -15.73 -10.33 1.03
N ARG A 203 -14.42 -10.50 1.15
CA ARG A 203 -13.69 -10.78 2.40
C ARG A 203 -12.46 -9.88 2.50
N SER A 204 -11.85 -9.84 3.69
CA SER A 204 -10.57 -9.13 3.88
C SER A 204 -9.48 -9.72 2.99
N GLY A 205 -8.77 -8.89 2.24
CA GLY A 205 -7.64 -9.32 1.40
C GLY A 205 -6.29 -9.33 2.12
N GLN A 206 -6.27 -9.20 3.45
CA GLN A 206 -5.04 -9.26 4.27
C GLN A 206 -4.54 -10.69 4.52
N VAL A 207 -5.40 -11.68 4.29
CA VAL A 207 -5.11 -13.12 4.43
C VAL A 207 -4.95 -13.74 3.05
N PRO A 208 -4.19 -14.85 2.92
CA PRO A 208 -4.15 -15.59 1.66
C PRO A 208 -5.57 -15.91 1.18
N ALA A 209 -5.86 -15.63 -0.09
CA ALA A 209 -7.16 -15.96 -0.66
C ALA A 209 -7.41 -17.47 -0.57
N GLU A 210 -8.57 -17.85 -0.02
CA GLU A 210 -9.05 -19.24 -0.07
C GLU A 210 -9.34 -19.65 -1.51
N SER A 211 -9.49 -20.96 -1.76
CA SER A 211 -9.83 -21.46 -3.09
C SER A 211 -11.10 -20.78 -3.62
N GLY A 212 -11.04 -20.25 -4.84
CA GLY A 212 -12.12 -19.50 -5.47
C GLY A 212 -12.16 -18.00 -5.16
N PHE A 213 -11.31 -17.50 -4.24
CA PHE A 213 -11.15 -16.06 -4.01
C PHE A 213 -9.96 -15.49 -4.78
N GLU A 214 -10.08 -14.24 -5.18
CA GLU A 214 -9.06 -13.48 -5.88
C GLU A 214 -8.71 -12.21 -5.11
N HIS A 215 -7.49 -11.69 -5.27
CA HIS A 215 -7.06 -10.46 -4.60
C HIS A 215 -7.33 -9.22 -5.46
N TRP A 216 -8.09 -8.29 -4.91
CA TRP A 216 -8.52 -7.07 -5.58
C TRP A 216 -8.23 -5.83 -4.74
N LEU A 217 -8.02 -4.71 -5.42
CA LEU A 217 -8.04 -3.38 -4.84
C LEU A 217 -9.36 -2.73 -5.20
N LEU A 218 -10.13 -2.36 -4.18
CA LEU A 218 -11.41 -1.68 -4.28
C LEU A 218 -11.21 -0.19 -3.97
N LYS A 219 -11.59 0.69 -4.89
CA LYS A 219 -11.62 2.14 -4.69
C LYS A 219 -13.07 2.57 -4.47
N PHE A 220 -13.34 3.23 -3.35
CA PHE A 220 -14.69 3.56 -2.95
C PHE A 220 -15.23 4.75 -3.75
N ASP A 221 -16.46 4.61 -4.26
CA ASP A 221 -17.27 5.72 -4.74
C ASP A 221 -18.11 6.30 -3.60
N GLY A 222 -18.47 7.57 -3.72
CA GLY A 222 -19.25 8.29 -2.72
C GLY A 222 -18.49 8.68 -1.45
N VAL A 223 -17.16 8.53 -1.37
CA VAL A 223 -16.37 9.00 -0.22
C VAL A 223 -15.88 10.43 -0.48
N GLY A 224 -16.78 11.39 -0.32
CA GLY A 224 -16.55 12.84 -0.48
C GLY A 224 -17.17 13.68 0.65
N GLU A 225 -17.02 15.01 0.57
CA GLU A 225 -17.46 15.96 1.61
C GLU A 225 -18.98 15.93 1.90
N ASP A 226 -19.83 15.50 0.97
CA ASP A 226 -21.29 15.66 1.06
C ASP A 226 -22.00 14.70 2.03
N PHE A 227 -22.76 15.27 2.96
CA PHE A 227 -23.23 14.70 4.24
C PHE A 227 -24.26 13.54 4.21
N GLU A 228 -24.72 13.05 3.07
CA GLU A 228 -25.70 11.95 2.97
C GLU A 228 -25.10 10.68 2.33
N LEU A 229 -25.79 9.53 2.39
CA LEU A 229 -25.65 8.42 1.42
C LEU A 229 -26.08 8.92 0.02
N GLY A 230 -25.39 9.95 -0.49
CA GLY A 230 -25.74 10.67 -1.71
C GLY A 230 -25.18 10.04 -2.99
N SER A 231 -25.65 10.58 -4.12
CA SER A 231 -25.39 10.14 -5.49
C SER A 231 -23.91 9.96 -5.81
N SER A 232 -23.60 8.87 -6.52
CA SER A 232 -22.29 8.58 -7.12
C SER A 232 -21.63 9.85 -7.69
N GLN A 233 -20.36 10.08 -7.34
CA GLN A 233 -19.55 11.11 -8.02
C GLN A 233 -19.02 10.60 -9.36
N ASN A 234 -19.47 9.40 -9.79
CA ASN A 234 -19.12 8.69 -11.00
C ASN A 234 -17.61 8.42 -11.16
N TYR A 235 -16.77 8.69 -10.16
CA TYR A 235 -15.33 8.48 -10.23
C TYR A 235 -14.98 7.03 -10.53
N GLY A 236 -15.70 6.07 -9.93
CA GLY A 236 -15.48 4.66 -10.23
C GLY A 236 -15.82 4.31 -11.68
N ARG A 237 -16.92 4.86 -12.23
CA ARG A 237 -17.28 4.70 -13.65
C ARG A 237 -16.28 5.36 -14.58
N ILE A 238 -15.75 6.55 -14.22
CA ILE A 238 -14.71 7.25 -14.98
C ILE A 238 -13.42 6.41 -15.01
N GLU A 239 -12.94 5.94 -13.86
CA GLU A 239 -11.76 5.06 -13.82
C GLU A 239 -11.95 3.78 -14.64
N PHE A 240 -13.15 3.18 -14.57
CA PHE A 240 -13.48 2.02 -15.39
C PHE A 240 -13.45 2.34 -16.88
N ALA A 241 -14.04 3.46 -17.31
CA ALA A 241 -13.98 3.90 -18.71
C ALA A 241 -12.53 4.11 -19.18
N TYR A 242 -11.67 4.74 -18.37
CA TYR A 242 -10.25 4.88 -18.69
C TYR A 242 -9.53 3.53 -18.80
N SER A 243 -9.84 2.57 -17.91
CA SER A 243 -9.27 1.23 -17.99
C SER A 243 -9.64 0.51 -19.30
N LEU A 244 -10.88 0.70 -19.78
CA LEU A 244 -11.35 0.14 -21.05
C LEU A 244 -10.67 0.81 -22.24
N MET A 245 -10.54 2.14 -22.23
CA MET A 245 -9.83 2.89 -23.28
C MET A 245 -8.35 2.50 -23.36
N ALA A 246 -7.68 2.37 -22.21
CA ALA A 246 -6.29 1.95 -22.14
C ALA A 246 -6.09 0.52 -22.67
N LYS A 247 -6.99 -0.41 -22.30
CA LYS A 247 -6.98 -1.77 -22.83
C LYS A 247 -7.18 -1.82 -24.34
N GLU A 248 -8.09 -1.00 -24.88
CA GLU A 248 -8.29 -0.91 -26.33
C GLU A 248 -7.06 -0.35 -27.05
N ALA A 249 -6.39 0.64 -26.43
CA ALA A 249 -5.11 1.19 -26.87
C ALA A 249 -3.93 0.19 -26.75
N LYS A 250 -4.18 -1.04 -26.28
CA LYS A 250 -3.20 -2.13 -26.08
C LYS A 250 -2.18 -1.85 -24.96
N ILE A 251 -2.57 -1.06 -23.96
CA ILE A 251 -1.84 -0.94 -22.69
C ILE A 251 -2.16 -2.17 -21.83
N GLU A 252 -1.13 -2.74 -21.19
CA GLU A 252 -1.32 -3.83 -20.22
C GLU A 252 -2.01 -3.25 -18.97
N ILE A 253 -3.28 -3.61 -18.75
CA ILE A 253 -4.07 -3.21 -17.59
C ILE A 253 -4.55 -4.49 -16.88
N PRO A 254 -4.52 -4.55 -15.53
CA PRO A 254 -5.10 -5.67 -14.81
C PRO A 254 -6.60 -5.81 -15.07
N GLU A 255 -7.18 -6.95 -14.73
CA GLU A 255 -8.62 -7.09 -14.79
C GLU A 255 -9.31 -6.03 -13.93
N CYS A 256 -10.25 -5.28 -14.51
CA CYS A 256 -10.98 -4.22 -13.85
C CYS A 256 -12.48 -4.50 -13.90
N ARG A 257 -13.21 -4.13 -12.84
CA ARG A 257 -14.65 -4.34 -12.70
C ARG A 257 -15.30 -3.16 -11.97
N LEU A 258 -16.61 -3.01 -12.14
CA LEU A 258 -17.44 -2.18 -11.29
C LEU A 258 -18.21 -3.08 -10.33
N PHE A 259 -18.18 -2.72 -9.05
CA PHE A 259 -19.08 -3.27 -8.05
C PHE A 259 -20.16 -2.24 -7.78
N GLU A 260 -21.41 -2.56 -8.13
CA GLU A 260 -22.54 -1.64 -8.04
C GLU A 260 -23.44 -2.01 -6.87
N GLU A 261 -23.72 -1.05 -5.99
CA GLU A 261 -24.59 -1.25 -4.83
C GLU A 261 -25.24 0.09 -4.44
N ASN A 262 -26.53 0.08 -4.07
CA ASN A 262 -27.27 1.27 -3.61
C ASN A 262 -27.03 2.54 -4.47
N GLY A 263 -26.94 2.39 -5.80
CA GLY A 263 -26.70 3.49 -6.74
C GLY A 263 -25.27 4.03 -6.82
N ARG A 264 -24.32 3.43 -6.09
CA ARG A 264 -22.87 3.70 -6.16
C ARG A 264 -22.18 2.70 -7.09
N ALA A 265 -21.07 3.09 -7.68
CA ALA A 265 -20.26 2.24 -8.55
C ALA A 265 -18.79 2.29 -8.13
N HIS A 266 -18.36 1.28 -7.36
CA HIS A 266 -16.99 1.17 -6.86
C HIS A 266 -16.08 0.58 -7.94
N PHE A 267 -14.90 1.17 -8.13
CA PHE A 267 -13.92 0.65 -9.08
C PHE A 267 -13.06 -0.43 -8.44
N MET A 268 -13.00 -1.60 -9.06
CA MET A 268 -12.17 -2.71 -8.63
C MET A 268 -11.10 -3.02 -9.66
N THR A 269 -9.86 -3.21 -9.22
CA THR A 269 -8.76 -3.70 -10.05
C THR A 269 -8.08 -4.90 -9.41
N ARG A 270 -7.80 -5.93 -10.20
CA ARG A 270 -7.13 -7.14 -9.75
C ARG A 270 -5.68 -6.82 -9.42
N ARG A 271 -5.21 -7.30 -8.27
CA ARG A 271 -3.84 -7.03 -7.82
C ARG A 271 -2.83 -7.80 -8.66
N PHE A 272 -1.93 -7.08 -9.32
CA PHE A 272 -0.82 -7.67 -10.10
C PHE A 272 0.35 -8.14 -9.23
N ASP A 273 0.45 -7.68 -7.99
CA ASP A 273 1.49 -8.04 -7.03
C ASP A 273 1.13 -9.31 -6.22
N ARG A 274 0.07 -10.00 -6.63
CA ARG A 274 -0.42 -11.26 -6.09
C ARG A 274 -0.61 -12.25 -7.23
N ALA A 275 0.06 -13.40 -7.14
CA ALA A 275 -0.35 -14.59 -7.87
C ALA A 275 -1.11 -15.49 -6.87
N GLY A 276 -2.10 -16.27 -7.33
CA GLY A 276 -2.94 -17.11 -6.46
C GLY A 276 -2.16 -17.96 -5.44
N ASN A 277 -2.86 -18.52 -4.46
CA ASN A 277 -2.28 -19.30 -3.36
C ASN A 277 -1.32 -18.49 -2.46
N GLY A 278 -1.56 -17.19 -2.29
CA GLY A 278 -0.79 -16.34 -1.38
C GLY A 278 0.59 -15.92 -1.91
N THR A 279 0.89 -16.14 -3.19
CA THR A 279 2.17 -15.75 -3.79
C THR A 279 2.25 -14.22 -3.89
N LYS A 280 3.30 -13.63 -3.31
CA LYS A 280 3.57 -12.18 -3.38
C LYS A 280 4.71 -11.86 -4.33
N HIS A 281 4.58 -10.80 -5.09
CA HIS A 281 5.63 -10.27 -5.94
C HIS A 281 6.16 -8.95 -5.37
N HIS A 282 7.47 -8.75 -5.39
CA HIS A 282 8.04 -7.50 -4.94
C HIS A 282 7.75 -6.41 -5.96
N MET A 283 7.58 -5.18 -5.48
CA MET A 283 7.36 -4.04 -6.35
C MET A 283 7.94 -2.78 -5.72
N GLN A 284 8.29 -1.82 -6.57
CA GLN A 284 8.60 -0.46 -6.18
C GLN A 284 8.00 0.50 -7.20
N SER A 285 7.45 1.62 -6.72
CA SER A 285 7.08 2.72 -7.59
C SER A 285 8.32 3.41 -8.18
N LEU A 286 8.16 4.15 -9.29
CA LEU A 286 9.22 5.00 -9.85
C LEU A 286 9.71 6.02 -8.81
N CYS A 287 8.79 6.49 -7.95
CA CYS A 287 9.11 7.35 -6.81
C CYS A 287 10.10 6.72 -5.83
N ALA A 288 10.05 5.40 -5.66
CA ALA A 288 10.90 4.67 -4.73
C ALA A 288 12.18 4.15 -5.39
N ILE A 289 12.05 3.45 -6.51
CA ILE A 289 13.19 2.76 -7.14
C ILE A 289 14.24 3.72 -7.66
N ASN A 290 13.87 4.96 -8.01
CA ASN A 290 14.80 5.97 -8.49
C ASN A 290 14.70 7.32 -7.78
N HIS A 291 14.11 7.36 -6.57
CA HIS A 291 14.05 8.57 -5.74
C HIS A 291 13.39 9.80 -6.39
N ILE A 292 12.42 9.58 -7.29
CA ILE A 292 11.72 10.66 -8.02
C ILE A 292 10.51 11.13 -7.23
N ASP A 293 10.68 12.19 -6.45
CA ASP A 293 9.64 12.70 -5.54
C ASP A 293 8.39 13.21 -6.26
N PHE A 294 7.27 12.50 -6.07
CA PHE A 294 5.97 12.84 -6.66
C PHE A 294 5.38 14.17 -6.16
N LYS A 295 5.83 14.68 -5.00
CA LYS A 295 5.36 15.96 -4.45
C LYS A 295 5.98 17.17 -5.15
N LYS A 296 7.10 16.98 -5.86
CA LYS A 296 7.71 18.03 -6.68
C LYS A 296 6.98 18.13 -8.03
N LYS A 297 5.86 18.85 -8.02
CA LYS A 297 5.07 19.10 -9.24
C LYS A 297 5.91 19.84 -10.28
N SER A 298 5.74 19.48 -11.55
CA SER A 298 6.40 20.13 -12.69
C SER A 298 7.94 20.04 -12.74
N THR A 299 8.57 19.23 -11.89
CA THR A 299 10.02 18.99 -11.95
C THR A 299 10.40 17.63 -12.53
N ASN A 300 9.43 16.73 -12.67
CA ASN A 300 9.65 15.36 -13.13
C ASN A 300 9.14 15.22 -14.58
N SER A 301 9.78 14.35 -15.34
CA SER A 301 9.43 14.10 -16.75
C SER A 301 9.41 12.59 -17.04
N TYR A 302 8.75 12.21 -18.13
CA TYR A 302 8.77 10.83 -18.62
C TYR A 302 10.18 10.33 -18.95
N GLU A 303 11.14 11.22 -19.22
CA GLU A 303 12.53 10.83 -19.49
C GLU A 303 13.12 10.05 -18.33
N GLN A 304 12.78 10.43 -17.08
CA GLN A 304 13.22 9.72 -15.89
C GLN A 304 12.65 8.29 -15.82
N LEU A 305 11.41 8.06 -16.29
CA LEU A 305 10.85 6.72 -16.41
C LEU A 305 11.65 5.87 -17.42
N PHE A 306 11.94 6.44 -18.60
CA PHE A 306 12.73 5.74 -19.63
C PHE A 306 14.18 5.48 -19.18
N MET A 307 14.80 6.43 -18.48
CA MET A 307 16.13 6.24 -17.90
C MET A 307 16.12 5.09 -16.90
N THR A 308 15.15 5.04 -15.99
CA THR A 308 15.01 3.94 -15.03
C THR A 308 14.79 2.59 -15.70
N ILE A 309 13.98 2.53 -16.77
CA ILE A 309 13.79 1.29 -17.57
C ILE A 309 15.14 0.79 -18.12
N ARG A 310 16.01 1.70 -18.59
CA ARG A 310 17.35 1.36 -19.11
C ARG A 310 18.35 0.99 -18.02
N GLU A 311 18.35 1.72 -16.90
CA GLU A 311 19.21 1.45 -15.73
C GLU A 311 18.90 0.08 -15.12
N LEU A 312 17.63 -0.34 -15.13
CA LEU A 312 17.19 -1.67 -14.71
C LEU A 312 17.42 -2.77 -15.78
N ASN A 313 17.93 -2.39 -16.96
CA ASN A 313 18.18 -3.27 -18.10
C ASN A 313 16.94 -4.12 -18.47
N LEU A 314 15.78 -3.46 -18.56
CA LEU A 314 14.53 -4.11 -18.95
C LEU A 314 14.48 -4.32 -20.47
N ASP A 315 13.75 -5.35 -20.89
CA ASP A 315 13.57 -5.64 -22.32
C ASP A 315 12.81 -4.52 -23.03
N ARG A 316 13.05 -4.35 -24.35
CA ARG A 316 12.53 -3.25 -25.19
C ARG A 316 11.01 -3.11 -25.14
N GLU A 317 10.29 -4.21 -24.92
CA GLU A 317 8.84 -4.25 -24.76
C GLU A 317 8.36 -3.32 -23.62
N ASN A 318 9.15 -3.16 -22.56
CA ASN A 318 8.85 -2.24 -21.45
C ASN A 318 8.96 -0.78 -21.88
N GLU A 319 9.92 -0.42 -22.73
CA GLU A 319 10.01 0.94 -23.29
C GLU A 319 8.83 1.24 -24.22
N VAL A 320 8.45 0.28 -25.06
CA VAL A 320 7.28 0.42 -25.95
C VAL A 320 5.99 0.61 -25.14
N GLU A 321 5.82 -0.17 -24.07
CA GLU A 321 4.70 -0.05 -23.15
C GLU A 321 4.70 1.29 -22.41
N ALA A 322 5.83 1.75 -21.89
CA ALA A 322 5.95 3.06 -21.24
C ALA A 322 5.61 4.21 -22.20
N PHE A 323 6.07 4.14 -23.46
CA PHE A 323 5.74 5.12 -24.49
C PHE A 323 4.25 5.15 -24.80
N ARG A 324 3.61 3.98 -24.91
CA ARG A 324 2.16 3.88 -25.12
C ARG A 324 1.38 4.53 -23.97
N ARG A 325 1.79 4.29 -22.71
CA ARG A 325 1.19 4.91 -21.52
C ARG A 325 1.35 6.43 -21.52
N MET A 326 2.53 6.93 -21.86
CA MET A 326 2.80 8.36 -21.98
C MET A 326 1.86 9.02 -23.00
N VAL A 327 1.80 8.48 -24.22
CA VAL A 327 0.93 9.01 -25.28
C VAL A 327 -0.54 8.94 -24.86
N PHE A 328 -0.96 7.83 -24.25
CA PHE A 328 -2.32 7.68 -23.76
C PHE A 328 -2.66 8.72 -22.68
N ASN A 329 -1.80 8.93 -21.68
CA ASN A 329 -2.05 9.91 -20.62
C ASN A 329 -2.21 11.33 -21.18
N VAL A 330 -1.40 11.72 -22.17
CA VAL A 330 -1.54 13.01 -22.86
C VAL A 330 -2.86 13.09 -23.62
N MET A 331 -3.17 12.09 -24.46
CA MET A 331 -4.36 12.10 -25.32
C MET A 331 -5.66 11.98 -24.52
N ALA A 332 -5.64 11.24 -23.42
CA ALA A 332 -6.77 11.07 -22.51
C ALA A 332 -6.85 12.19 -21.45
N MET A 333 -5.92 13.15 -21.44
CA MET A 333 -5.85 14.23 -20.45
C MET A 333 -5.80 13.72 -18.99
N ASN A 334 -5.05 12.63 -18.75
CA ASN A 334 -4.77 12.17 -17.40
C ASN A 334 -3.68 13.05 -16.78
N CYS A 335 -4.08 14.01 -15.95
CA CYS A 335 -3.16 14.96 -15.29
C CYS A 335 -2.64 14.49 -13.92
N ASP A 336 -2.93 13.26 -13.51
CA ASP A 336 -2.48 12.68 -12.23
C ASP A 336 -1.46 11.54 -12.44
N ASP A 337 -0.68 11.56 -13.52
CA ASP A 337 0.30 10.55 -13.89
C ASP A 337 1.67 10.74 -13.18
N HIS A 338 1.64 10.94 -11.86
CA HIS A 338 2.85 11.17 -11.07
C HIS A 338 3.71 9.91 -10.86
N SER A 339 4.95 10.05 -10.35
CA SER A 339 5.91 8.94 -10.19
C SER A 339 5.46 7.78 -9.29
N LYS A 340 4.44 7.93 -8.43
CA LYS A 340 3.85 6.79 -7.69
C LYS A 340 2.91 5.91 -8.54
N ASN A 341 2.50 6.35 -9.73
CA ASN A 341 1.59 5.63 -10.63
C ASN A 341 2.32 4.78 -11.67
N PHE A 342 3.64 4.85 -11.71
CA PHE A 342 4.49 3.91 -12.46
C PHE A 342 5.19 3.01 -11.46
N SER A 343 5.20 1.71 -11.69
CA SER A 343 5.83 0.74 -10.80
C SER A 343 6.55 -0.35 -11.59
N PHE A 344 7.49 -0.98 -10.91
CA PHE A 344 8.27 -2.11 -11.41
C PHE A 344 8.00 -3.33 -10.54
N LEU A 345 7.97 -4.51 -11.14
CA LEU A 345 7.67 -5.78 -10.49
C LEU A 345 8.89 -6.70 -10.54
N LEU A 346 9.20 -7.32 -9.41
CA LEU A 346 10.17 -8.41 -9.30
C LEU A 346 9.47 -9.66 -8.79
N GLN A 347 9.35 -10.65 -9.66
CA GLN A 347 8.93 -12.00 -9.28
C GLN A 347 10.14 -12.81 -8.85
N ARG A 348 9.96 -13.73 -7.90
CA ARG A 348 11.05 -14.58 -7.40
C ARG A 348 11.72 -15.35 -8.54
N GLY A 349 13.02 -15.15 -8.73
CA GLY A 349 13.82 -15.81 -9.78
C GLY A 349 13.58 -15.28 -11.20
N LYS A 350 12.94 -14.10 -11.35
CA LYS A 350 12.76 -13.41 -12.63
C LYS A 350 13.48 -12.06 -12.60
N LYS A 351 13.62 -11.44 -13.76
CA LYS A 351 14.09 -10.06 -13.88
C LYS A 351 13.00 -9.08 -13.45
N TRP A 352 13.41 -7.85 -13.13
CA TRP A 352 12.48 -6.73 -13.04
C TRP A 352 11.71 -6.57 -14.35
N ARG A 353 10.50 -6.01 -14.28
CA ARG A 353 9.70 -5.57 -15.43
C ARG A 353 8.83 -4.40 -15.03
N LEU A 354 8.32 -3.64 -16.00
CA LEU A 354 7.26 -2.68 -15.76
C LEU A 354 5.98 -3.44 -15.32
N THR A 355 5.28 -2.93 -14.31
CA THR A 355 3.96 -3.49 -13.91
C THR A 355 2.93 -3.18 -14.99
N PRO A 356 1.77 -3.86 -15.03
CA PRO A 356 0.56 -3.30 -15.65
C PRO A 356 0.31 -1.85 -15.17
N ALA A 357 -0.37 -1.05 -16.01
CA ALA A 357 -0.67 0.36 -15.72
C ALA A 357 -1.81 0.54 -14.71
#